data_AF-A0A6M3K6S7-F1
#
_entry.id   AF-A0A6M3K6S7-F1
#
_cell.length_a   1.000
_cell.length_b   1.000
_cell.length_c   1.000
_cell.angle_alpha   90.00
_cell.angle_beta   90.00
_cell.angle_gamma   90.00
#
_symmetry.space_group_name_H-M   'P 1'
#
loop_
_entity.id
_entity.type
_entity.pdbx_description
1 polymer ?
#
loop_
_entity_poly.entity_id
_entity_poly.type
_entity_poly.pdbx_seq_one_letter_code
_entity_poly.pdbx_strand_id
1 'polypeptide(L)'
;MKIIYIFGDSHSGMFRIEHSAKNYVPKQSMVKFIDRSSGVPTAYSIERHDEAVRKVLESIDWQPKDEMWFIFGEIDVRFHIFYHHQQLNISLDRSIMSVVRNYISYVKKLRTEGYNIHIVSTVPPQPNPSPFHWDPTYETLNPIRGAGITVEDRVYITRKLNDELKKACDENGIPFRDVYPYIVDPVTGCNIPEMTRDSMHYNYIGDIVIEKLRLEEEI
;
A
#
# COMPACT_ATOMS: atom_id res chain seq x y z
N MET A 1 -2.55 -7.96 -24.69
CA MET A 1 -2.53 -6.76 -23.82
C MET A 1 -3.10 -7.14 -22.46
N LYS A 2 -2.28 -7.03 -21.41
CA LYS A 2 -2.61 -7.33 -20.00
C LYS A 2 -2.76 -5.99 -19.28
N ILE A 3 -3.83 -5.82 -18.52
CA ILE A 3 -4.10 -4.60 -17.75
C ILE A 3 -3.82 -4.85 -16.28
N ILE A 4 -3.23 -3.86 -15.60
CA ILE A 4 -3.05 -3.88 -14.14
C ILE A 4 -3.99 -2.83 -13.53
N TYR A 5 -4.89 -3.29 -12.67
CA TYR A 5 -5.81 -2.48 -11.89
C TYR A 5 -5.28 -2.32 -10.47
N ILE A 6 -5.12 -1.08 -10.01
CA ILE A 6 -4.46 -0.81 -8.74
C ILE A 6 -5.46 -0.23 -7.76
N PHE A 7 -5.61 -0.87 -6.61
CA PHE A 7 -6.53 -0.54 -5.53
C PHE A 7 -5.73 -0.23 -4.27
N GLY A 8 -6.06 0.87 -3.59
CA GLY A 8 -5.32 1.28 -2.40
C GLY A 8 -5.86 2.55 -1.78
N ASP A 9 -5.12 3.03 -0.79
CA ASP A 9 -5.26 4.40 -0.27
C ASP A 9 -4.64 5.42 -1.26
N SER A 10 -4.32 6.63 -0.79
CA SER A 10 -3.70 7.64 -1.65
C SER A 10 -2.31 7.29 -2.17
N HIS A 11 -1.59 6.32 -1.57
CA HIS A 11 -0.31 5.84 -2.06
C HIS A 11 -0.44 4.98 -3.33
N SER A 12 -1.61 4.41 -3.62
CA SER A 12 -1.88 3.84 -4.95
C SER A 12 -1.68 4.86 -6.08
N GLY A 13 -1.75 6.16 -5.74
CA GLY A 13 -1.45 7.27 -6.63
C GLY A 13 -0.04 7.27 -7.21
N MET A 14 0.93 6.63 -6.54
CA MET A 14 2.30 6.53 -7.05
C MET A 14 2.36 5.81 -8.40
N PHE A 15 1.39 4.95 -8.71
CA PHE A 15 1.31 4.23 -9.98
C PHE A 15 0.56 4.98 -11.09
N ARG A 16 0.02 6.18 -10.83
CA ARG A 16 -0.55 6.99 -11.92
C ARG A 16 0.56 7.29 -12.90
N ILE A 17 0.35 7.00 -14.17
CA ILE A 17 1.31 7.38 -15.22
C ILE A 17 0.89 8.73 -15.75
N GLU A 18 1.74 9.75 -15.59
CA GLU A 18 1.56 11.01 -16.32
C GLU A 18 1.86 10.82 -17.81
N HIS A 19 1.10 11.51 -18.65
CA HIS A 19 1.06 11.35 -20.11
C HIS A 19 2.41 11.52 -20.85
N SER A 20 3.49 11.89 -20.16
CA SER A 20 4.84 12.12 -20.70
C SER A 20 5.70 10.83 -20.80
N ALA A 21 5.41 9.77 -20.03
CA ALA A 21 6.20 8.52 -20.03
C ALA A 21 5.81 7.51 -21.14
N LYS A 22 5.44 8.00 -22.34
CA LYS A 22 4.81 7.21 -23.42
C LYS A 22 5.65 6.07 -24.02
N ASN A 23 6.96 6.01 -23.73
CA ASN A 23 7.88 5.15 -24.47
C ASN A 23 8.48 3.97 -23.69
N TYR A 24 8.28 3.88 -22.37
CA TYR A 24 8.94 2.84 -21.55
C TYR A 24 7.99 1.95 -20.75
N VAL A 25 6.74 2.36 -20.55
CA VAL A 25 5.74 1.51 -19.91
C VAL A 25 4.84 0.91 -20.99
N PRO A 26 4.56 -0.40 -21.02
CA PRO A 26 3.49 -0.89 -21.86
C PRO A 26 2.23 -0.12 -21.50
N LYS A 27 1.58 0.41 -22.53
CA LYS A 27 0.48 1.39 -22.56
C LYS A 27 -0.77 1.11 -21.68
N GLN A 28 -0.68 0.51 -20.48
CA GLN A 28 -1.75 -0.36 -19.97
C GLN A 28 -1.97 -0.47 -18.44
N SER A 29 -1.46 0.42 -17.58
CA SER A 29 -1.91 0.46 -16.19
C SER A 29 -3.11 1.42 -16.04
N MET A 30 -4.27 0.90 -15.65
CA MET A 30 -5.43 1.72 -15.30
C MET A 30 -5.50 1.81 -13.78
N VAL A 31 -5.13 2.97 -13.23
CA VAL A 31 -5.18 3.20 -11.78
C VAL A 31 -6.58 3.65 -11.38
N LYS A 32 -7.28 2.88 -10.54
CA LYS A 32 -8.60 3.23 -10.03
C LYS A 32 -8.60 3.26 -8.50
N PHE A 33 -8.86 4.44 -7.95
CA PHE A 33 -8.85 4.67 -6.52
C PHE A 33 -10.09 4.06 -5.88
N ILE A 34 -9.91 3.40 -4.74
CA ILE A 34 -11.04 3.16 -3.86
C ILE A 34 -11.40 4.52 -3.27
N ASP A 35 -12.63 4.94 -3.56
CA ASP A 35 -13.19 6.20 -3.11
C ASP A 35 -13.17 6.31 -1.56
N ARG A 36 -12.75 7.48 -1.07
CA ARG A 36 -12.68 7.84 0.36
C ARG A 36 -14.07 8.04 0.99
N SER A 37 -15.14 8.02 0.19
CA SER A 37 -16.52 8.23 0.65
C SER A 37 -17.01 7.23 1.71
N SER A 38 -16.35 6.08 1.87
CA SER A 38 -16.70 5.01 2.83
C SER A 38 -15.79 4.95 4.09
N GLY A 39 -14.92 5.93 4.28
CA GLY A 39 -13.96 5.97 5.39
C GLY A 39 -12.52 5.84 4.93
N VAL A 40 -11.58 5.81 5.88
CA VAL A 40 -10.16 5.74 5.56
C VAL A 40 -9.79 4.31 5.12
N PRO A 41 -9.30 4.11 3.88
CA PRO A 41 -8.96 2.78 3.36
C PRO A 41 -7.79 2.16 4.14
N THR A 42 -8.08 1.14 4.95
CA THR A 42 -7.07 0.35 5.68
C THR A 42 -7.17 -1.12 5.30
N ALA A 43 -6.06 -1.83 5.37
CA ALA A 43 -6.04 -3.29 5.20
C ALA A 43 -6.87 -3.97 6.31
N TYR A 44 -6.86 -3.42 7.53
CA TYR A 44 -7.69 -3.90 8.63
C TYR A 44 -9.19 -3.88 8.31
N SER A 45 -9.68 -2.81 7.69
CA SER A 45 -11.11 -2.61 7.38
C SER A 45 -11.45 -2.82 5.90
N ILE A 46 -10.61 -3.53 5.15
CA ILE A 46 -10.72 -3.63 3.68
C ILE A 46 -12.09 -4.17 3.21
N GLU A 47 -12.70 -5.09 3.96
CA GLU A 47 -14.04 -5.63 3.65
C GLU A 47 -15.11 -4.53 3.59
N ARG A 48 -14.96 -3.46 4.37
CA ARG A 48 -15.92 -2.32 4.35
C ARG A 48 -15.87 -1.54 3.03
N HIS A 49 -14.83 -1.77 2.24
CA HIS A 49 -14.65 -1.17 0.92
C HIS A 49 -14.96 -2.15 -0.22
N ASP A 50 -15.50 -3.35 0.06
CA ASP A 50 -15.88 -4.34 -0.97
C ASP A 50 -16.79 -3.70 -2.01
N GLU A 51 -17.87 -3.00 -1.60
CA GLU A 51 -18.79 -2.34 -2.53
C GLU A 51 -18.07 -1.39 -3.51
N ALA A 52 -17.08 -0.63 -3.04
CA ALA A 52 -16.31 0.26 -3.90
C ALA A 52 -15.42 -0.52 -4.88
N VAL A 53 -14.80 -1.62 -4.44
CA VAL A 53 -14.07 -2.54 -5.32
C VAL A 53 -15.01 -3.15 -6.36
N ARG A 54 -16.20 -3.59 -5.95
CA ARG A 54 -17.22 -4.18 -6.83
C ARG A 54 -17.69 -3.21 -7.90
N LYS A 55 -18.00 -1.97 -7.54
CA LYS A 55 -18.37 -0.92 -8.52
C LYS A 55 -17.28 -0.71 -9.56
N VAL A 56 -16.02 -0.77 -9.17
CA VAL A 56 -14.91 -0.71 -10.12
C VAL A 56 -14.90 -1.95 -11.02
N LEU A 57 -15.00 -3.15 -10.44
CA LEU A 57 -15.02 -4.42 -11.17
C LEU A 57 -16.16 -4.52 -12.18
N GLU A 58 -17.35 -4.03 -11.84
CA GLU A 58 -18.52 -3.96 -12.73
C GLU A 58 -18.32 -2.99 -13.91
N SER A 59 -17.45 -2.00 -13.73
CA SER A 59 -17.17 -0.97 -14.75
C SER A 59 -16.03 -1.31 -15.71
N ILE A 60 -15.42 -2.50 -15.58
CA ILE A 60 -14.26 -2.91 -16.38
C ILE A 60 -14.54 -4.21 -17.13
N ASP A 61 -13.98 -4.32 -18.33
CA ASP A 61 -14.00 -5.55 -19.13
C ASP A 61 -12.82 -6.44 -18.71
N TRP A 62 -12.97 -7.14 -17.58
CA TRP A 62 -11.93 -7.98 -16.99
C TRP A 62 -11.58 -9.17 -17.90
N GLN A 63 -10.30 -9.34 -18.17
CA GLN A 63 -9.78 -10.49 -18.93
C GLN A 63 -8.96 -11.43 -18.02
N PRO A 64 -8.92 -12.76 -18.30
CA PRO A 64 -8.18 -13.72 -17.46
C PRO A 64 -6.68 -13.44 -17.27
N LYS A 65 -6.08 -12.65 -18.15
CA LYS A 65 -4.67 -12.23 -18.12
C LYS A 65 -4.42 -10.96 -17.30
N ASP A 66 -5.48 -10.25 -16.94
CA ASP A 66 -5.38 -8.99 -16.22
C ASP A 66 -5.03 -9.25 -14.74
N GLU A 67 -4.54 -8.21 -14.07
CA GLU A 67 -4.09 -8.27 -12.69
C GLU A 67 -4.75 -7.19 -11.83
N MET A 68 -4.97 -7.53 -10.58
CA MET A 68 -5.39 -6.60 -9.55
C MET A 68 -4.32 -6.49 -8.48
N TRP A 69 -3.83 -5.29 -8.23
CA TRP A 69 -2.80 -5.01 -7.23
C TRP A 69 -3.43 -4.24 -6.08
N PHE A 70 -3.36 -4.79 -4.88
CA PHE A 70 -3.77 -4.11 -3.66
C PHE A 70 -2.56 -3.50 -2.96
N ILE A 71 -2.64 -2.22 -2.62
CA ILE A 71 -1.62 -1.48 -1.87
C ILE A 71 -2.27 -0.76 -0.69
N PHE A 72 -2.14 -1.36 0.48
CA PHE A 72 -2.67 -0.85 1.75
C PHE A 72 -1.61 -1.02 2.86
N GLY A 73 -1.88 -0.45 4.03
CA GLY A 73 -1.09 -0.66 5.23
C GLY A 73 -0.42 0.58 5.80
N GLU A 74 -0.20 1.65 5.02
CA GLU A 74 0.46 2.86 5.56
C GLU A 74 -0.37 3.47 6.68
N ILE A 75 -1.66 3.58 6.42
CA ILE A 75 -2.64 4.09 7.37
C ILE A 75 -2.81 3.13 8.55
N ASP A 76 -2.73 1.82 8.31
CA ASP A 76 -2.74 0.80 9.37
C ASP A 76 -1.54 0.99 10.32
N VAL A 77 -0.33 1.20 9.78
CA VAL A 77 0.89 1.46 10.55
C VAL A 77 0.74 2.72 11.39
N ARG A 78 0.31 3.82 10.76
CA ARG A 78 0.24 5.14 11.41
C ARG A 78 -0.85 5.24 12.47
N PHE A 79 -2.00 4.61 12.25
CA PHE A 79 -3.14 4.74 13.15
C PHE A 79 -3.53 3.43 13.80
N HIS A 80 -3.87 2.40 13.02
CA HIS A 80 -4.53 1.22 13.55
C HIS A 80 -3.64 0.41 14.52
N ILE A 81 -2.47 -0.01 14.03
CA ILE A 81 -1.54 -0.86 14.74
C ILE A 81 -1.02 -0.15 16.00
N PHE A 82 -0.64 1.12 15.85
CA PHE A 82 -0.14 1.93 16.95
C PHE A 82 -1.22 2.24 17.99
N TYR A 83 -2.43 2.61 17.57
CA TYR A 83 -3.55 2.87 18.47
C TYR A 83 -3.88 1.63 19.30
N HIS A 84 -3.99 0.45 18.67
CA HIS A 84 -4.18 -0.80 19.39
C HIS A 84 -3.06 -1.06 20.40
N HIS A 85 -1.82 -0.76 20.04
CA HIS A 85 -0.68 -0.95 20.92
C HIS A 85 -0.72 -0.03 22.16
N GLN A 86 -0.85 1.27 21.94
CA GLN A 86 -0.76 2.27 23.01
C GLN A 86 -2.04 2.38 23.83
N GLN A 87 -3.21 2.36 23.19
CA GLN A 87 -4.48 2.69 23.84
C GLN A 87 -5.23 1.46 24.33
N LEU A 88 -5.05 0.32 23.67
CA LEU A 88 -5.76 -0.92 24.02
C LEU A 88 -4.84 -1.98 24.65
N ASN A 89 -3.56 -1.66 24.88
CA ASN A 89 -2.55 -2.57 25.42
C ASN A 89 -2.48 -3.92 24.67
N ILE A 90 -2.68 -3.87 23.35
CA ILE A 90 -2.54 -5.02 22.46
C ILE A 90 -1.08 -5.12 22.02
N SER A 91 -0.50 -6.31 21.95
CA SER A 91 0.87 -6.42 21.44
C SER A 91 0.92 -6.01 19.97
N LEU A 92 2.01 -5.36 19.58
CA LEU A 92 2.24 -4.94 18.20
C LEU A 92 2.05 -6.11 17.22
N ASP A 93 2.57 -7.28 17.56
CA ASP A 93 2.48 -8.50 16.76
C ASP A 93 1.04 -8.95 16.58
N ARG A 94 0.21 -8.88 17.63
CA ARG A 94 -1.22 -9.21 17.52
C ARG A 94 -1.95 -8.22 16.60
N SER A 95 -1.61 -6.94 16.67
CA SER A 95 -2.18 -5.91 15.79
C SER A 95 -1.78 -6.13 14.33
N ILE A 96 -0.48 -6.35 14.06
CA ILE A 96 0.03 -6.65 12.71
C ILE A 96 -0.66 -7.88 12.14
N MET A 97 -0.71 -8.99 12.91
CA MET A 97 -1.36 -10.21 12.44
C MET A 97 -2.86 -10.06 12.21
N SER A 98 -3.52 -9.12 12.89
CA SER A 98 -4.94 -8.82 12.63
C SER A 98 -5.13 -8.10 11.29
N VAL A 99 -4.23 -7.17 10.95
CA VAL A 99 -4.18 -6.53 9.63
C VAL A 99 -3.93 -7.57 8.54
N VAL A 100 -2.87 -8.37 8.69
CA VAL A 100 -2.51 -9.44 7.74
C VAL A 100 -3.66 -10.41 7.50
N ARG A 101 -4.30 -10.90 8.58
CA ARG A 101 -5.43 -11.83 8.49
C ARG A 101 -6.58 -11.25 7.69
N ASN A 102 -6.99 -10.02 7.98
CA ASN A 102 -8.13 -9.38 7.32
C ASN A 102 -7.81 -9.13 5.83
N TYR A 103 -6.60 -8.69 5.53
CA TYR A 103 -6.13 -8.44 4.17
C TYR A 103 -6.12 -9.73 3.34
N ILE A 104 -5.48 -10.79 3.86
CA ILE A 104 -5.40 -12.09 3.18
C ILE A 104 -6.79 -12.71 3.01
N SER A 105 -7.65 -12.64 4.03
CA SER A 105 -9.03 -13.15 3.95
C SER A 105 -9.81 -12.50 2.80
N TYR A 106 -9.73 -11.17 2.68
CA TYR A 106 -10.40 -10.44 1.61
C TYR A 106 -9.85 -10.78 0.23
N VAL A 107 -8.52 -10.82 0.08
CA VAL A 107 -7.88 -11.19 -1.20
C VAL A 107 -8.23 -12.62 -1.59
N LYS A 108 -8.28 -13.57 -0.64
CA LYS A 108 -8.70 -14.95 -0.90
C LYS A 108 -10.13 -15.02 -1.42
N LYS A 109 -11.07 -14.28 -0.81
CA LYS A 109 -12.46 -14.19 -1.28
C LYS A 109 -12.52 -13.82 -2.76
N LEU A 110 -11.87 -12.72 -3.14
CA LEU A 110 -11.85 -12.30 -4.54
C LEU A 110 -11.11 -13.30 -5.46
N ARG A 111 -10.01 -13.94 -5.01
CA ARG A 111 -9.34 -14.98 -5.81
C ARG A 111 -10.22 -16.20 -6.07
N THR A 112 -11.07 -16.60 -5.12
CA THR A 112 -12.03 -17.72 -5.33
C THR A 112 -13.07 -17.42 -6.41
N GLU A 113 -13.25 -16.15 -6.76
CA GLU A 113 -14.15 -15.69 -7.82
C GLU A 113 -13.45 -15.57 -9.18
N GLY A 114 -12.17 -15.94 -9.27
CA GLY A 114 -11.42 -16.02 -10.54
C GLY A 114 -10.55 -14.81 -10.85
N TYR A 115 -10.42 -13.83 -9.95
CA TYR A 115 -9.54 -12.68 -10.14
C TYR A 115 -8.07 -13.04 -9.85
N ASN A 116 -7.15 -12.57 -10.69
CA ASN A 116 -5.71 -12.68 -10.45
C ASN A 116 -5.24 -11.49 -9.60
N ILE A 117 -5.02 -11.74 -8.31
CA ILE A 117 -4.78 -10.69 -7.32
C ILE A 117 -3.41 -10.82 -6.70
N HIS A 118 -2.76 -9.67 -6.59
CA HIS A 118 -1.44 -9.46 -6.01
C HIS A 118 -1.57 -8.50 -4.82
N ILE A 119 -0.77 -8.74 -3.80
CA ILE A 119 -0.57 -7.77 -2.71
C ILE A 119 0.75 -7.06 -2.97
N VAL A 120 0.75 -5.74 -2.93
CA VAL A 120 1.94 -4.89 -3.04
C VAL A 120 2.40 -4.53 -1.63
N SER A 121 3.72 -4.52 -1.40
CA SER A 121 4.29 -4.12 -0.11
C SER A 121 3.74 -2.76 0.35
N THR A 122 3.46 -2.64 1.64
CA THR A 122 3.17 -1.36 2.29
C THR A 122 4.35 -0.42 2.11
N VAL A 123 4.05 0.83 1.75
CA VAL A 123 5.07 1.86 1.48
C VAL A 123 5.78 2.31 2.76
N PRO A 124 7.07 2.69 2.69
CA PRO A 124 7.78 3.24 3.85
C PRO A 124 7.22 4.60 4.28
N PRO A 125 7.41 4.97 5.56
CA PRO A 125 7.09 6.30 6.04
C PRO A 125 8.05 7.35 5.47
N GLN A 126 7.71 8.61 5.68
CA GLN A 126 8.58 9.74 5.35
C GLN A 126 9.54 10.08 6.49
N PRO A 127 10.75 10.58 6.19
CA PRO A 127 11.68 11.03 7.21
C PRO A 127 11.15 12.26 7.98
N ASN A 128 11.56 12.41 9.24
CA ASN A 128 11.29 13.61 10.05
C ASN A 128 12.60 14.39 10.27
N PRO A 129 12.62 15.72 10.07
CA PRO A 129 11.57 16.56 9.50
C PRO A 129 11.34 16.26 8.02
N SER A 130 10.06 16.23 7.63
CA SER A 130 9.70 16.20 6.21
C SER A 130 10.30 17.46 5.56
N PRO A 131 10.99 17.33 4.41
CA PRO A 131 11.53 18.48 3.68
C PRO A 131 10.40 19.41 3.18
N PHE A 132 9.18 18.89 3.07
CA PHE A 132 7.97 19.67 2.85
C PHE A 132 7.40 20.06 4.20
N HIS A 133 7.41 21.36 4.53
CA HIS A 133 6.96 21.94 5.80
C HIS A 133 5.80 21.16 6.44
N TRP A 134 6.16 20.34 7.42
CA TRP A 134 5.22 19.64 8.28
C TRP A 134 4.59 20.67 9.21
N ASP A 135 3.27 20.82 9.19
CA ASP A 135 2.57 21.60 10.21
C ASP A 135 2.57 20.77 11.52
N PRO A 136 3.32 21.18 12.56
CA PRO A 136 3.36 20.46 13.82
C PRO A 136 1.97 20.35 14.48
N THR A 137 1.03 21.22 14.10
CA THR A 137 -0.34 21.19 14.60
C THR A 137 -1.16 20.01 14.05
N TYR A 138 -0.75 19.39 12.94
CA TYR A 138 -1.48 18.25 12.36
C TYR A 138 -1.37 16.97 13.20
N GLU A 139 -0.25 16.79 13.90
CA GLU A 139 -0.01 15.69 14.85
C GLU A 139 -0.41 16.06 16.28
N THR A 140 -0.21 17.32 16.68
CA THR A 140 -0.49 17.78 18.06
C THR A 140 -1.96 18.14 18.32
N LEU A 141 -2.75 18.52 17.30
CA LEU A 141 -4.19 18.82 17.48
C LEU A 141 -5.09 17.58 17.37
N ASN A 142 -4.55 16.41 17.07
CA ASN A 142 -5.37 15.21 16.92
C ASN A 142 -4.75 14.03 17.68
N PRO A 143 -5.02 13.89 19.00
CA PRO A 143 -4.52 12.79 19.83
C PRO A 143 -4.93 11.38 19.34
N ILE A 144 -5.81 11.30 18.34
CA ILE A 144 -6.26 10.06 17.67
C ILE A 144 -5.36 9.71 16.46
N ARG A 145 -4.48 10.62 16.01
CA ARG A 145 -3.69 10.49 14.76
C ARG A 145 -2.20 10.14 14.96
N GLY A 146 -1.89 9.27 15.90
CA GLY A 146 -0.51 8.77 16.05
C GLY A 146 0.40 9.68 16.88
N ALA A 147 -0.17 10.52 17.75
CA ALA A 147 0.61 11.25 18.75
C ALA A 147 1.50 10.26 19.53
N GLY A 148 2.82 10.38 19.37
CA GLY A 148 3.82 9.56 20.05
C GLY A 148 4.41 8.40 19.24
N ILE A 149 3.99 8.15 18.00
CA ILE A 149 4.70 7.19 17.13
C ILE A 149 5.90 7.88 16.49
N THR A 150 7.09 7.31 16.63
CA THR A 150 8.29 7.84 15.97
C THR A 150 8.37 7.40 14.51
N VAL A 151 9.21 8.05 13.71
CA VAL A 151 9.46 7.58 12.34
C VAL A 151 10.12 6.21 12.37
N GLU A 152 11.02 5.99 13.31
CA GLU A 152 11.70 4.72 13.55
C GLU A 152 10.70 3.60 13.86
N ASP A 153 9.70 3.88 14.70
CA ASP A 153 8.61 2.94 14.96
C ASP A 153 7.83 2.62 13.68
N ARG A 154 7.49 3.65 12.88
CA ARG A 154 6.80 3.43 11.60
C ARG A 154 7.62 2.58 10.64
N VAL A 155 8.91 2.84 10.52
CA VAL A 155 9.83 2.03 9.69
C VAL A 155 9.84 0.58 10.17
N TYR A 156 10.00 0.37 11.47
CA TYR A 156 10.01 -0.96 12.07
C TYR A 156 8.69 -1.71 11.82
N ILE A 157 7.55 -1.06 12.08
CA ILE A 157 6.23 -1.67 11.91
C ILE A 157 5.96 -1.95 10.43
N THR A 158 6.29 -1.04 9.51
CA THR A 158 6.12 -1.26 8.07
C THR A 158 6.93 -2.46 7.59
N ARG A 159 8.22 -2.56 7.98
CA ARG A 159 9.06 -3.72 7.63
C ARG A 159 8.46 -5.02 8.15
N LYS A 160 8.08 -5.04 9.43
CA LYS A 160 7.47 -6.22 10.04
C LYS A 160 6.13 -6.58 9.38
N LEU A 161 5.30 -5.61 9.03
CA LEU A 161 4.05 -5.82 8.31
C LEU A 161 4.31 -6.43 6.92
N ASN A 162 5.30 -5.92 6.18
CA ASN A 162 5.68 -6.44 4.87
C ASN A 162 6.21 -7.88 4.96
N ASP A 163 7.05 -8.18 5.95
CA ASP A 163 7.55 -9.55 6.18
C ASP A 163 6.40 -10.53 6.45
N GLU A 164 5.46 -10.16 7.33
CA GLU A 164 4.32 -11.01 7.66
C GLU A 164 3.30 -11.12 6.50
N LEU A 165 3.10 -10.04 5.73
CA LEU A 165 2.30 -10.09 4.50
C LEU A 165 2.94 -11.01 3.47
N LYS A 166 4.26 -10.93 3.27
CA LYS A 166 4.97 -11.79 2.33
C LYS A 166 4.84 -13.27 2.73
N LYS A 167 5.08 -13.62 3.98
CA LYS A 167 4.89 -15.00 4.48
C LYS A 167 3.46 -15.49 4.26
N ALA A 168 2.47 -14.69 4.64
CA ALA A 168 1.07 -15.07 4.48
C ALA A 168 0.66 -15.18 2.99
N CYS A 169 1.25 -14.36 2.12
CA CYS A 169 1.08 -14.47 0.67
C CYS A 169 1.66 -15.79 0.14
N ASP A 170 2.90 -16.12 0.53
CA ASP A 170 3.59 -17.36 0.15
C ASP A 170 2.78 -18.59 0.61
N GLU A 171 2.27 -18.59 1.85
CA GLU A 171 1.43 -19.67 2.41
C GLU A 171 0.09 -19.86 1.68
N ASN A 172 -0.44 -18.82 1.05
CA ASN A 172 -1.76 -18.85 0.40
C ASN A 172 -1.67 -18.83 -1.14
N GLY A 173 -0.46 -18.91 -1.72
CA GLY A 173 -0.25 -18.85 -3.16
C GLY A 173 -0.73 -17.52 -3.77
N ILE A 174 -0.61 -16.43 -3.01
CA ILE A 174 -0.92 -15.07 -3.45
C ILE A 174 0.42 -14.42 -3.85
N PRO A 175 0.57 -13.89 -5.07
CA PRO A 175 1.77 -13.16 -5.43
C PRO A 175 1.96 -11.90 -4.58
N PHE A 176 3.12 -11.77 -3.95
CA PHE A 176 3.55 -10.55 -3.27
C PHE A 176 4.48 -9.73 -4.19
N ARG A 177 4.13 -8.48 -4.44
CA ARG A 177 4.95 -7.52 -5.20
C ARG A 177 5.71 -6.65 -4.23
N ASP A 178 6.95 -7.04 -3.95
CA ASP A 178 7.79 -6.28 -3.03
C ASP A 178 8.37 -5.05 -3.75
N VAL A 179 7.74 -3.90 -3.55
CA VAL A 179 8.21 -2.63 -4.11
C VAL A 179 9.05 -1.84 -3.12
N TYR A 180 9.05 -2.26 -1.85
CA TYR A 180 9.67 -1.56 -0.75
C TYR A 180 11.17 -1.29 -0.99
N PRO A 181 12.00 -2.25 -1.47
CA PRO A 181 13.42 -2.03 -1.72
C PRO A 181 13.72 -0.94 -2.76
N TYR A 182 12.76 -0.63 -3.65
CA TYR A 182 12.96 0.31 -4.75
C TYR A 182 12.61 1.75 -4.40
N ILE A 183 11.86 1.95 -3.32
CA ILE A 183 11.28 3.24 -2.94
C ILE A 183 11.75 3.69 -1.56
N VAL A 184 12.63 2.91 -0.92
CA VAL A 184 13.17 3.14 0.42
C VAL A 184 14.63 3.57 0.36
N ASP A 185 14.99 4.56 1.17
CA ASP A 185 16.38 4.85 1.49
C ASP A 185 16.92 3.73 2.40
N PRO A 186 18.02 3.05 2.02
CA PRO A 186 18.50 1.88 2.75
C PRO A 186 19.09 2.22 4.13
N VAL A 187 19.48 3.48 4.37
CA VAL A 187 20.06 3.93 5.63
C VAL A 187 18.96 4.22 6.64
N THR A 188 17.94 4.96 6.23
CA THR A 188 16.87 5.44 7.12
C THR A 188 15.67 4.48 7.19
N GLY A 189 15.45 3.67 6.15
CA GLY A 189 14.23 2.87 6.00
C GLY A 189 12.98 3.71 5.71
N CYS A 190 13.14 5.01 5.52
CA CYS A 190 12.11 5.92 5.05
C CYS A 190 12.10 5.95 3.52
N ASN A 191 11.13 6.61 2.93
CA ASN A 191 11.13 6.78 1.49
C ASN A 191 12.28 7.64 0.96
N ILE A 192 12.62 7.44 -0.32
CA ILE A 192 13.65 8.21 -1.02
C ILE A 192 13.13 9.63 -1.27
N PRO A 193 13.72 10.70 -0.70
CA PRO A 193 13.18 12.05 -0.79
C PRO A 193 12.95 12.55 -2.23
N GLU A 194 13.84 12.20 -3.16
CA GLU A 194 13.75 12.58 -4.58
C GLU A 194 12.53 11.99 -5.29
N MET A 195 11.97 10.90 -4.74
CA MET A 195 10.77 10.26 -5.25
C MET A 195 9.49 10.82 -4.62
N THR A 196 9.56 11.83 -3.76
CA THR A 196 8.42 12.34 -2.99
C THR A 196 7.86 13.63 -3.56
N ARG A 197 6.53 13.77 -3.50
CA ARG A 197 5.80 14.97 -3.95
C ARG A 197 5.45 15.90 -2.78
N ASP A 198 5.08 15.29 -1.66
CA ASP A 198 4.66 15.97 -0.44
C ASP A 198 5.10 15.15 0.78
N SER A 199 4.74 15.60 1.99
CA SER A 199 5.13 14.98 3.26
C SER A 199 4.59 13.56 3.49
N MET A 200 3.80 13.02 2.56
CA MET A 200 3.23 11.67 2.63
C MET A 200 3.39 10.91 1.31
N HIS A 201 3.16 11.53 0.16
CA HIS A 201 3.00 10.83 -1.11
C HIS A 201 4.24 10.87 -1.99
N TYR A 202 4.42 9.80 -2.77
CA TYR A 202 5.38 9.75 -3.87
C TYR A 202 4.93 10.61 -5.06
N ASN A 203 5.90 10.98 -5.87
CA ASN A 203 5.70 11.31 -7.28
C ASN A 203 5.12 10.08 -8.02
N TYR A 204 4.76 10.28 -9.27
CA TYR A 204 4.24 9.25 -10.17
C TYR A 204 5.36 8.31 -10.66
N ILE A 205 5.87 7.47 -9.75
CA ILE A 205 7.02 6.56 -9.93
C ILE A 205 6.63 5.15 -10.42
N GLY A 206 5.39 4.96 -10.87
CA GLY A 206 4.87 3.66 -11.24
C GLY A 206 5.64 2.97 -12.35
N ASP A 207 6.21 3.73 -13.28
CA ASP A 207 7.04 3.24 -14.38
C ASP A 207 8.31 2.57 -13.87
N ILE A 208 9.06 3.24 -12.99
CA ILE A 208 10.29 2.73 -12.37
C ILE A 208 9.99 1.46 -11.58
N VAL A 209 8.93 1.47 -10.78
CA VAL A 209 8.54 0.33 -9.94
C VAL A 209 8.13 -0.88 -10.79
N ILE A 210 7.33 -0.68 -11.84
CA ILE A 210 6.91 -1.76 -12.73
C ILE A 210 8.09 -2.33 -13.52
N GLU A 211 9.03 -1.49 -13.96
CA GLU A 211 10.24 -1.95 -14.65
C GLU A 211 11.09 -2.85 -13.74
N LYS A 212 11.33 -2.44 -12.50
CA LYS A 212 12.10 -3.22 -11.53
C LYS A 212 11.47 -4.57 -11.23
N LEU A 213 10.15 -4.60 -11.00
CA LEU A 213 9.43 -5.85 -10.75
C LEU A 213 9.51 -6.84 -11.92
N ARG A 214 9.62 -6.36 -13.17
CA ARG A 214 9.72 -7.23 -14.35
C ARG A 214 11.08 -7.87 -14.50
N LEU A 215 12.13 -7.11 -14.24
CA LEU A 215 13.49 -7.62 -14.32
C LEU A 215 13.70 -8.78 -13.34
N GLU A 216 12.98 -8.82 -12.22
CA GLU A 216 13.00 -9.95 -11.28
C GLU A 216 12.24 -11.18 -11.77
N GLU A 217 11.21 -11.02 -12.61
CA GLU A 217 10.45 -12.15 -13.17
C GLU A 217 11.18 -12.87 -14.31
N GLU A 218 12.20 -12.22 -14.90
CA GLU A 218 12.99 -12.74 -16.03
C GLU A 218 14.29 -13.44 -15.61
N ILE A 219 14.63 -13.45 -14.31
CA ILE A 219 15.81 -14.08 -13.71
C ILE A 219 15.43 -15.43 -13.09
#